data_AF-A0A9X3P9P7-F1
#
_entry.id   AF-A0A9X3P9P7-F1
#
_cell.length_a   1.000
_cell.length_b   1.000
_cell.length_c   1.000
_cell.angle_alpha   90.00
_cell.angle_beta   90.00
_cell.angle_gamma   90.00
#
_symmetry.space_group_name_H-M   'P 1'
#
loop_
_entity.id
_entity.type
_entity.pdbx_description
1 polymer ?
#
loop_
_entity_poly.entity_id
_entity_poly.type
_entity_poly.pdbx_seq_one_letter_code
_entity_poly.pdbx_strand_id
1 'polypeptide(L)'
;MRCSPIRWLRRSAALLAAAAVAAAILVFSPASASAAPDTASWYVIESRSSGLVFEIEGASTATGARLVQNHRTDAQSQQFRFVDSGGGYYRIQARHSGQVLDVWEQNRADGATIAQYTDQNSTNQQWQVQESGGYATFISRFSGKALDVWERSTTAGTRISQYTPNGGANQQFELIPVEGEGEPGGLEGCTGTSPITCRYNVAPGTYDVTVVLGGAQAGSTVVTAEARRTMLGTTATAAGQQVTKHFTVNVRNPEGQPTGSTGSQGLDLYFGGSAPRLSSVTVTPARQPQLFLAGDSTVCDQSVRPYTGWGQQLPQYFHQGLSVANYADSGESSGSFLANSQLFPTMRPLIRPGDVVLIQFGHNDKQTNAATFRSNLTRLIDGVEAQGGVPVLVTPIVRRSFNGDGTLNNGTALHVNGVGVDLPREMRNLAQQQGVKLVDLTALTKQMVEQLGPERSKALFLTNEAGDNTHTSEYGADQFAQLVRGELRSQGIVPAALFR
;
A
#
# COMPACT_ATOMS: atom_id res chain seq x y z
N MET A 1 -58.65 45.69 -66.73
CA MET A 1 -57.19 45.91 -66.78
C MET A 1 -56.56 44.53 -66.69
N ARG A 2 -56.21 43.91 -67.83
CA ARG A 2 -54.86 43.94 -68.46
C ARG A 2 -53.80 43.41 -67.46
N CYS A 3 -53.07 42.31 -67.64
CA CYS A 3 -52.68 41.55 -68.82
C CYS A 3 -52.40 40.07 -68.46
N SER A 4 -52.67 39.18 -69.42
CA SER A 4 -52.10 37.84 -69.64
C SER A 4 -50.65 38.00 -70.21
N PRO A 5 -49.78 36.97 -70.51
CA PRO A 5 -50.15 35.59 -70.83
C PRO A 5 -49.11 34.42 -70.68
N ILE A 6 -49.55 33.19 -71.01
CA ILE A 6 -48.87 32.12 -71.85
C ILE A 6 -47.57 31.48 -71.30
N ARG A 7 -47.25 30.18 -71.36
CA ARG A 7 -47.70 28.84 -71.84
C ARG A 7 -46.69 27.83 -71.19
N TRP A 8 -46.90 26.54 -70.92
CA TRP A 8 -47.12 25.41 -71.84
C TRP A 8 -47.42 24.12 -71.04
N LEU A 9 -48.56 23.49 -71.35
CA LEU A 9 -48.81 22.05 -71.58
C LEU A 9 -47.62 21.05 -71.47
N ARG A 10 -47.70 20.04 -70.58
CA ARG A 10 -48.15 18.63 -70.83
C ARG A 10 -47.55 17.57 -69.86
N ARG A 11 -48.48 16.73 -69.35
CA ARG A 11 -48.43 15.26 -69.09
C ARG A 11 -47.58 14.74 -67.91
N SER A 12 -48.23 14.26 -66.84
CA SER A 12 -48.60 12.83 -66.59
C SER A 12 -47.35 12.00 -66.20
N ALA A 13 -47.24 11.26 -65.08
CA ALA A 13 -48.22 10.75 -64.14
C ALA A 13 -47.55 10.32 -62.80
N ALA A 14 -48.34 10.44 -61.73
CA ALA A 14 -48.45 9.59 -60.53
C ALA A 14 -47.20 8.93 -59.88
N LEU A 15 -46.95 9.24 -58.61
CA LEU A 15 -47.40 8.41 -57.46
C LEU A 15 -47.00 9.04 -56.11
N LEU A 16 -47.85 8.78 -55.12
CA LEU A 16 -47.85 9.28 -53.75
C LEU A 16 -46.61 8.86 -52.94
N ALA A 17 -46.08 9.77 -52.10
CA ALA A 17 -45.63 9.44 -50.74
C ALA A 17 -45.40 10.73 -49.92
N ALA A 18 -45.81 10.69 -48.65
CA ALA A 18 -45.85 11.81 -47.71
C ALA A 18 -44.49 12.46 -47.42
N ALA A 19 -44.47 13.79 -47.35
CA ALA A 19 -43.31 14.56 -46.90
C ALA A 19 -43.28 14.60 -45.36
N ALA A 20 -42.40 13.80 -44.75
CA ALA A 20 -41.86 14.09 -43.43
C ALA A 20 -40.64 15.00 -43.60
N VAL A 21 -40.72 16.23 -43.09
CA VAL A 21 -39.58 17.16 -43.05
C VAL A 21 -38.63 16.67 -41.96
N ALA A 22 -37.60 15.91 -42.35
CA ALA A 22 -36.44 15.67 -41.50
C ALA A 22 -35.46 16.85 -41.69
N ALA A 23 -35.40 17.73 -40.70
CA ALA A 23 -34.32 18.70 -40.60
C ALA A 23 -33.00 17.92 -40.42
N ALA A 24 -32.14 17.95 -41.44
CA ALA A 24 -30.77 17.46 -41.33
C ALA A 24 -30.00 18.42 -40.41
N ILE A 25 -30.00 18.14 -39.12
CA ILE A 25 -29.00 18.67 -38.20
C ILE A 25 -27.70 17.99 -38.63
N LEU A 26 -26.82 18.74 -39.31
CA LEU A 26 -25.41 18.40 -39.42
C LEU A 26 -24.86 18.38 -38.00
N VAL A 27 -24.87 17.20 -37.38
CA VAL A 27 -24.10 16.93 -36.19
C VAL A 27 -22.65 16.99 -36.64
N PHE A 28 -22.01 18.14 -36.44
CA PHE A 28 -20.56 18.15 -36.35
C PHE A 28 -20.21 17.25 -35.18
N SER A 29 -19.83 16.00 -35.47
CA SER A 29 -19.10 15.20 -34.50
C SER A 29 -17.90 16.03 -34.09
N PRO A 30 -17.73 16.38 -32.81
CA PRO A 30 -16.47 16.94 -32.36
C PRO A 30 -15.40 15.91 -32.70
N ALA A 31 -14.31 16.36 -33.32
CA ALA A 31 -13.13 15.52 -33.52
C ALA A 31 -12.85 14.79 -32.20
N SER A 32 -12.74 13.46 -32.26
CA SER A 32 -12.46 12.62 -31.11
C SER A 32 -11.32 13.23 -30.31
N ALA A 33 -11.58 13.56 -29.05
CA ALA A 33 -10.52 13.96 -28.13
C ALA A 33 -9.48 12.84 -28.12
N SER A 34 -8.21 13.18 -28.39
CA SER A 34 -7.08 12.27 -28.24
C SER A 34 -7.11 11.71 -26.82
N ALA A 35 -7.07 10.39 -26.67
CA ALA A 35 -6.75 9.84 -25.37
C ALA A 35 -5.35 10.35 -25.00
N ALA A 36 -5.23 10.94 -23.80
CA ALA A 36 -3.94 11.32 -23.27
C ALA A 36 -3.14 10.04 -22.96
N PRO A 37 -1.83 10.00 -23.24
CA PRO A 37 -0.99 8.90 -22.76
C PRO A 37 -1.04 8.86 -21.22
N ASP A 38 -1.01 7.66 -20.64
CA ASP A 38 -0.92 7.51 -19.19
C ASP A 38 0.48 7.94 -18.74
N THR A 39 0.54 9.07 -18.04
CA THR A 39 1.80 9.65 -17.56
C THR A 39 2.47 8.83 -16.45
N ALA A 40 1.77 7.85 -15.86
CA ALA A 40 2.33 6.94 -14.88
C ALA A 40 3.06 5.74 -15.52
N SER A 41 2.79 5.43 -16.79
CA SER A 41 3.29 4.25 -17.47
C SER A 41 4.62 4.49 -18.20
N TRP A 42 5.47 3.45 -18.23
CA TRP A 42 6.60 3.36 -19.15
C TRP A 42 6.15 2.64 -20.42
N TYR A 43 6.64 3.12 -21.56
CA TYR A 43 6.29 2.61 -22.87
C TYR A 43 7.53 2.21 -23.64
N VAL A 44 7.43 1.10 -24.34
CA VAL A 44 8.22 0.85 -25.54
C VAL A 44 7.44 1.49 -26.69
N ILE A 45 8.10 2.37 -27.44
CA ILE A 45 7.48 3.09 -28.55
C ILE A 45 7.92 2.39 -29.85
N GLU A 46 7.00 1.63 -30.45
CA GLU A 46 7.28 0.81 -31.63
C GLU A 46 6.85 1.53 -32.91
N SER A 47 7.72 1.57 -33.92
CA SER A 47 7.44 2.15 -35.23
C SER A 47 6.51 1.26 -36.04
N ARG A 48 5.38 1.81 -36.51
CA ARG A 48 4.43 1.10 -37.36
C ARG A 48 5.06 0.63 -38.68
N SER A 49 6.03 1.38 -39.23
CA SER A 49 6.62 1.05 -40.53
C SER A 49 7.67 -0.06 -40.49
N SER A 50 8.31 -0.29 -39.34
CA SER A 50 9.46 -1.21 -39.23
C SER A 50 9.31 -2.28 -38.16
N GLY A 51 8.43 -2.11 -37.17
CA GLY A 51 8.36 -2.96 -35.97
C GLY A 51 9.56 -2.78 -35.04
N LEU A 52 10.42 -1.78 -35.28
CA LEU A 52 11.56 -1.45 -34.42
C LEU A 52 11.16 -0.39 -33.40
N VAL A 53 11.86 -0.36 -32.27
CA VAL A 53 11.49 0.47 -31.13
C VAL A 53 12.44 1.63 -30.94
N PHE A 54 11.96 2.71 -30.34
CA PHE A 54 12.81 3.82 -29.93
C PHE A 54 13.93 3.36 -28.99
N GLU A 55 15.11 3.92 -29.18
CA GLU A 55 16.28 3.71 -28.33
C GLU A 55 17.13 4.99 -28.29
N ILE A 56 17.66 5.36 -27.13
CA ILE A 56 18.76 6.32 -27.08
C ILE A 56 20.07 5.62 -27.48
N GLU A 57 20.70 6.11 -28.55
CA GLU A 57 21.85 5.47 -29.19
C GLU A 57 22.94 5.08 -28.18
N GLY A 58 23.27 3.79 -28.18
CA GLY A 58 24.31 3.21 -27.31
C GLY A 58 23.96 3.26 -25.81
N ALA A 59 22.69 3.44 -25.44
CA ALA A 59 22.23 3.66 -24.07
C ALA A 59 22.98 4.82 -23.36
N SER A 60 23.47 5.79 -24.13
CA SER A 60 24.23 6.91 -23.60
C SER A 60 23.39 7.74 -22.63
N THR A 61 24.00 8.24 -21.56
CA THR A 61 23.40 9.21 -20.63
C THR A 61 23.82 10.65 -20.95
N ALA A 62 24.64 10.86 -21.99
CA ALA A 62 25.10 12.17 -22.39
C ALA A 62 24.02 12.94 -23.17
N THR A 63 23.91 14.24 -22.88
CA THR A 63 23.15 15.19 -23.70
C THR A 63 23.62 15.16 -25.15
N GLY A 64 22.68 15.13 -26.09
CA GLY A 64 22.97 15.05 -27.53
C GLY A 64 23.09 13.64 -28.10
N ALA A 65 22.96 12.59 -27.27
CA ALA A 65 22.77 11.25 -27.78
C ALA A 65 21.48 11.16 -28.60
N ARG A 66 21.56 10.61 -29.81
CA ARG A 66 20.46 10.60 -30.77
C ARG A 66 19.41 9.58 -30.37
N LEU A 67 18.15 9.88 -30.66
CA LEU A 67 17.10 8.89 -30.70
C LEU A 67 17.21 8.10 -32.01
N VAL A 68 17.22 6.78 -31.92
CA VAL A 68 17.25 5.84 -33.05
C VAL A 68 16.12 4.83 -32.92
N GLN A 69 15.83 4.08 -34.00
CA GLN A 69 15.06 2.84 -33.92
C GLN A 69 16.00 1.64 -33.83
N ASN A 70 15.70 0.65 -33.00
CA ASN A 70 16.51 -0.56 -32.85
C ASN A 70 15.63 -1.80 -32.58
N HIS A 71 16.23 -2.99 -32.61
CA HIS A 71 15.54 -4.21 -32.21
C HIS A 71 15.11 -4.11 -30.75
N ARG A 72 13.87 -4.51 -30.46
CA ARG A 72 13.36 -4.56 -29.10
C ARG A 72 14.19 -5.51 -28.25
N THR A 73 14.77 -4.97 -27.19
CA THR A 73 15.50 -5.69 -26.13
C THR A 73 14.89 -5.45 -24.76
N ASP A 74 13.87 -4.58 -24.68
CA ASP A 74 13.25 -4.08 -23.45
C ASP A 74 14.25 -3.41 -22.48
N ALA A 75 15.44 -3.03 -22.97
CA ALA A 75 16.43 -2.29 -22.19
C ALA A 75 15.87 -0.93 -21.74
N GLN A 76 16.36 -0.41 -20.60
CA GLN A 76 15.90 0.90 -20.07
C GLN A 76 16.11 2.06 -21.05
N SER A 77 17.08 1.96 -21.96
CA SER A 77 17.29 2.94 -23.04
C SER A 77 16.23 2.92 -24.13
N GLN A 78 15.35 1.92 -24.12
CA GLN A 78 14.20 1.76 -25.04
C GLN A 78 12.86 2.08 -24.36
N GLN A 79 12.88 2.53 -23.11
CA GLN A 79 11.67 2.78 -22.32
C GLN A 79 11.50 4.27 -22.07
N PHE A 80 10.31 4.78 -22.37
CA PHE A 80 9.99 6.20 -22.31
C PHE A 80 8.70 6.45 -21.54
N ARG A 81 8.62 7.57 -20.83
CA ARG A 81 7.37 8.02 -20.18
C ARG A 81 7.01 9.44 -20.61
N PHE A 82 5.73 9.75 -20.51
CA PHE A 82 5.20 11.07 -20.82
C PHE A 82 5.10 11.92 -19.56
N VAL A 83 5.75 13.07 -19.55
CA VAL A 83 5.69 14.04 -18.45
C VAL A 83 4.86 15.24 -18.91
N ASP A 84 3.77 15.53 -18.21
CA ASP A 84 2.88 16.64 -18.57
C ASP A 84 3.62 17.99 -18.57
N SER A 85 3.35 18.78 -19.60
CA SER A 85 3.82 20.16 -19.77
C SER A 85 2.65 21.16 -19.84
N GLY A 86 1.42 20.68 -19.67
CA GLY A 86 0.19 21.48 -19.70
C GLY A 86 -0.30 21.78 -21.13
N GLY A 87 -1.60 22.01 -21.26
CA GLY A 87 -2.23 22.38 -22.54
C GLY A 87 -2.21 21.27 -23.60
N GLY A 88 -2.12 19.99 -23.18
CA GLY A 88 -2.09 18.83 -24.08
C GLY A 88 -0.71 18.52 -24.67
N TYR A 89 0.35 19.06 -24.08
CA TYR A 89 1.74 18.81 -24.48
C TYR A 89 2.49 18.03 -23.41
N TYR A 90 3.41 17.18 -23.85
CA TYR A 90 4.20 16.30 -23.00
C TYR A 90 5.69 16.39 -23.37
N ARG A 91 6.55 16.21 -22.38
CA ARG A 91 7.93 15.79 -22.59
C ARG A 91 7.98 14.27 -22.64
N ILE A 92 8.85 13.71 -23.47
CA ILE A 92 9.05 12.26 -23.57
C ILE A 92 10.40 11.96 -22.91
N GLN A 93 10.39 11.35 -21.73
CA GLN A 93 11.57 11.11 -20.91
C GLN A 93 12.09 9.69 -21.08
N ALA A 94 13.39 9.51 -21.32
CA ALA A 94 14.04 8.20 -21.37
C ALA A 94 14.32 7.66 -19.95
N ARG A 95 14.08 6.37 -19.72
CA ARG A 95 14.16 5.75 -18.38
C ARG A 95 15.56 5.73 -17.80
N HIS A 96 16.57 5.37 -18.60
CA HIS A 96 17.94 5.18 -18.12
C HIS A 96 18.68 6.49 -17.82
N SER A 97 18.40 7.57 -18.56
CA SER A 97 19.11 8.85 -18.43
C SER A 97 18.33 9.91 -17.67
N GLY A 98 17.00 9.78 -17.58
CA GLY A 98 16.11 10.82 -17.05
C GLY A 98 16.03 12.08 -17.92
N GLN A 99 16.65 12.09 -19.10
CA GLN A 99 16.61 13.19 -20.06
C GLN A 99 15.39 13.09 -20.98
N VAL A 100 15.04 14.19 -21.65
CA VAL A 100 13.84 14.28 -22.49
C VAL A 100 14.21 14.46 -23.96
N LEU A 101 13.31 13.99 -24.85
CA LEU A 101 13.47 14.16 -26.29
C LEU A 101 13.38 15.63 -26.70
N ASP A 102 14.36 16.07 -27.47
CA ASP A 102 14.61 17.45 -27.87
C ASP A 102 14.80 17.52 -29.39
N VAL A 103 14.17 18.52 -30.03
CA VAL A 103 14.53 18.92 -31.40
C VAL A 103 15.92 19.56 -31.37
N TRP A 104 16.94 18.76 -31.69
CA TRP A 104 18.34 19.11 -31.49
C TRP A 104 18.69 20.45 -32.14
N GLU A 105 19.43 21.28 -31.39
CA GLU A 105 19.83 22.63 -31.79
C GLU A 105 18.66 23.55 -32.16
N GLN A 106 17.43 23.21 -31.76
CA GLN A 106 16.21 23.94 -32.13
C GLN A 106 16.07 24.11 -33.65
N ASN A 107 16.57 23.16 -34.43
CA ASN A 107 16.52 23.22 -35.88
C ASN A 107 15.10 22.91 -36.38
N ARG A 108 14.48 23.81 -37.16
CA ARG A 108 13.11 23.66 -37.70
C ARG A 108 13.04 22.91 -39.03
N ALA A 109 14.16 22.53 -39.62
CA ALA A 109 14.20 21.87 -40.91
C ALA A 109 13.62 20.45 -40.85
N ASP A 110 13.07 20.01 -41.97
CA ASP A 110 12.78 18.60 -42.21
C ASP A 110 14.09 17.80 -42.17
N GLY A 111 14.07 16.70 -41.42
CA GLY A 111 15.24 15.89 -41.16
C GLY A 111 16.14 16.38 -40.04
N ALA A 112 15.73 17.37 -39.25
CA ALA A 112 16.46 17.69 -38.02
C ALA A 112 16.44 16.50 -37.05
N THR A 113 17.57 16.24 -36.41
CA THR A 113 17.77 15.13 -35.48
C THR A 113 16.98 15.33 -34.20
N ILE A 114 16.45 14.24 -33.66
CA ILE A 114 15.92 14.18 -32.30
C ILE A 114 16.97 13.55 -31.41
N ALA A 115 17.26 14.20 -30.29
CA ALA A 115 18.25 13.75 -29.33
C ALA A 115 17.70 13.92 -27.91
N GLN A 116 18.33 13.27 -26.93
CA GLN A 116 18.03 13.57 -25.53
C GLN A 116 18.75 14.83 -25.07
N TYR A 117 18.09 15.61 -24.22
CA TYR A 117 18.67 16.78 -23.55
C TYR A 117 18.14 16.87 -22.11
N THR A 118 18.90 17.56 -21.25
CA THR A 118 18.45 17.93 -19.91
C THR A 118 17.05 18.58 -19.96
N ASP A 119 16.16 18.13 -19.09
CA ASP A 119 14.80 18.63 -19.05
C ASP A 119 14.76 20.11 -18.64
N GLN A 120 14.37 20.97 -19.59
CA GLN A 120 14.18 22.40 -19.40
C GLN A 120 12.72 22.81 -19.61
N ASN A 121 11.85 21.85 -19.93
CA ASN A 121 10.47 22.08 -20.34
C ASN A 121 10.31 23.15 -21.42
N SER A 122 11.30 23.32 -22.30
CA SER A 122 11.27 24.28 -23.39
C SER A 122 10.40 23.77 -24.54
N THR A 123 9.91 24.67 -25.40
CA THR A 123 8.96 24.28 -26.46
C THR A 123 9.50 23.23 -27.45
N ASN A 124 10.81 23.17 -27.65
CA ASN A 124 11.49 22.16 -28.49
C ASN A 124 11.58 20.76 -27.83
N GLN A 125 11.17 20.64 -26.56
CA GLN A 125 11.07 19.38 -25.81
C GLN A 125 9.62 18.92 -25.61
N GLN A 126 8.66 19.68 -26.14
CA GLN A 126 7.24 19.47 -25.93
C GLN A 126 6.58 18.89 -27.18
N TRP A 127 5.80 17.84 -26.98
CA TRP A 127 5.18 17.04 -28.02
C TRP A 127 3.70 16.90 -27.72
N GLN A 128 2.86 17.21 -28.71
CA GLN A 128 1.46 16.80 -28.68
C GLN A 128 1.37 15.35 -29.15
N VAL A 129 0.66 14.52 -28.40
CA VAL A 129 0.34 13.15 -28.81
C VAL A 129 -1.01 13.17 -29.51
N GLN A 130 -1.06 12.71 -30.76
CA GLN A 130 -2.28 12.59 -31.54
C GLN A 130 -2.52 11.11 -31.86
N GLU A 131 -3.58 10.52 -31.32
CA GLU A 131 -3.92 9.12 -31.56
C GLU A 131 -4.99 8.95 -32.65
N SER A 132 -4.76 8.00 -33.55
CA SER A 132 -5.74 7.60 -34.57
C SER A 132 -5.52 6.16 -34.99
N GLY A 133 -6.57 5.33 -34.90
CA GLY A 133 -6.55 3.96 -35.39
C GLY A 133 -5.55 3.04 -34.67
N GLY A 134 -5.30 3.28 -33.38
CA GLY A 134 -4.37 2.49 -32.54
C GLY A 134 -2.91 2.94 -32.59
N TYR A 135 -2.59 4.01 -33.32
CA TYR A 135 -1.23 4.56 -33.40
C TYR A 135 -1.19 6.02 -32.98
N ALA A 136 -0.07 6.40 -32.37
CA ALA A 136 0.26 7.76 -31.97
C ALA A 136 1.16 8.45 -32.99
N THR A 137 0.93 9.74 -33.20
CA THR A 137 1.84 10.67 -33.88
C THR A 137 2.24 11.77 -32.91
N PHE A 138 3.55 12.03 -32.81
CA PHE A 138 4.10 13.04 -31.89
C PHE A 138 4.42 14.33 -32.64
N ILE A 139 3.67 15.39 -32.39
CA ILE A 139 3.83 16.69 -33.05
C ILE A 139 4.59 17.65 -32.14
N SER A 140 5.76 18.13 -32.57
CA SER A 140 6.54 19.10 -31.83
C SER A 140 5.76 20.42 -31.66
N ARG A 141 5.65 20.91 -30.43
CA ARG A 141 5.10 22.24 -30.14
C ARG A 141 5.93 23.34 -30.78
N PHE A 142 7.24 23.14 -30.87
CA PHE A 142 8.17 24.12 -31.41
C PHE A 142 8.02 24.30 -32.92
N SER A 143 8.07 23.20 -33.69
CA SER A 143 8.13 23.25 -35.16
C SER A 143 6.82 22.91 -35.87
N GLY A 144 5.86 22.28 -35.17
CA GLY A 144 4.65 21.72 -35.78
C GLY A 144 4.91 20.45 -36.60
N LYS A 145 6.11 19.87 -36.51
CA LYS A 145 6.54 18.68 -37.27
C LYS A 145 6.41 17.40 -36.46
N ALA A 146 6.21 16.29 -37.14
CA ALA A 146 6.05 14.97 -36.53
C ALA A 146 7.40 14.29 -36.27
N LEU A 147 7.51 13.48 -35.22
CA LEU A 147 8.57 12.46 -35.14
C LEU A 147 8.47 11.52 -36.35
N ASP A 148 9.60 11.23 -36.97
CA ASP A 148 9.71 10.58 -38.27
C ASP A 148 10.91 9.62 -38.29
N VAL A 149 10.67 8.35 -38.61
CA VAL A 149 11.75 7.40 -38.91
C VAL A 149 12.40 7.82 -40.22
N TRP A 150 13.65 8.29 -40.13
CA TRP A 150 14.32 8.97 -41.23
C TRP A 150 14.34 8.13 -42.51
N GLU A 151 13.97 8.77 -43.63
CA GLU A 151 13.91 8.17 -44.97
C GLU A 151 13.02 6.91 -45.04
N ARG A 152 12.10 6.72 -44.08
CA ARG A 152 11.25 5.53 -43.98
C ARG A 152 12.04 4.21 -43.89
N SER A 153 13.28 4.30 -43.42
CA SER A 153 14.16 3.14 -43.29
C SER A 153 13.58 2.12 -42.31
N THR A 154 13.79 0.83 -42.58
CA THR A 154 13.48 -0.27 -41.67
C THR A 154 14.74 -0.84 -41.00
N THR A 155 15.88 -0.16 -41.14
CA THR A 155 17.17 -0.61 -40.62
C THR A 155 17.36 -0.17 -39.16
N ALA A 156 17.77 -1.10 -38.30
CA ALA A 156 18.16 -0.81 -36.92
C ALA A 156 19.35 0.17 -36.86
N GLY A 157 19.33 1.06 -35.86
CA GLY A 157 20.26 2.18 -35.73
C GLY A 157 19.89 3.41 -36.56
N THR A 158 18.82 3.38 -37.38
CA THR A 158 18.37 4.57 -38.09
C THR A 158 17.88 5.62 -37.09
N ARG A 159 18.32 6.86 -37.25
CA ARG A 159 17.87 7.99 -36.43
C ARG A 159 16.38 8.29 -36.57
N ILE A 160 15.78 8.75 -35.50
CA ILE A 160 14.50 9.45 -35.51
C ILE A 160 14.77 10.94 -35.76
N SER A 161 14.00 11.53 -36.67
CA SER A 161 14.05 12.94 -37.04
C SER A 161 12.70 13.61 -36.80
N GLN A 162 12.60 14.91 -37.05
CA GLN A 162 11.31 15.52 -37.35
C GLN A 162 11.10 15.68 -38.85
N TYR A 163 9.86 15.61 -39.30
CA TYR A 163 9.48 15.91 -40.69
C TYR A 163 8.06 16.48 -40.77
N THR A 164 7.76 17.18 -41.86
CA THR A 164 6.41 17.67 -42.16
C THR A 164 5.38 16.53 -42.03
N PRO A 165 4.32 16.68 -41.22
CA PRO A 165 3.32 15.64 -41.04
C PRO A 165 2.68 15.27 -42.37
N ASN A 166 2.76 14.00 -42.76
CA ASN A 166 2.28 13.51 -44.06
C ASN A 166 1.39 12.26 -43.94
N GLY A 167 1.14 11.79 -42.71
CA GLY A 167 0.29 10.62 -42.44
C GLY A 167 0.93 9.27 -42.80
N GLY A 168 2.22 9.26 -43.15
CA GLY A 168 2.96 8.04 -43.45
C GLY A 168 3.15 7.16 -42.22
N ALA A 169 3.24 5.85 -42.42
CA ALA A 169 3.45 4.87 -41.34
C ALA A 169 4.76 5.09 -40.58
N ASN A 170 5.75 5.75 -41.18
CA ASN A 170 7.02 6.11 -40.55
C ASN A 170 6.90 7.28 -39.53
N GLN A 171 5.72 7.88 -39.40
CA GLN A 171 5.36 8.92 -38.42
C GLN A 171 4.30 8.43 -37.41
N GLN A 172 4.06 7.11 -37.39
CA GLN A 172 3.03 6.47 -36.58
C GLN A 172 3.70 5.42 -35.70
N PHE A 173 3.38 5.47 -34.42
CA PHE A 173 4.02 4.65 -33.41
C PHE A 173 2.98 3.98 -32.53
N GLU A 174 3.17 2.71 -32.23
CA GLU A 174 2.39 2.01 -31.22
C GLU A 174 3.02 2.29 -29.86
N LEU A 175 2.20 2.78 -28.94
CA LEU A 175 2.57 2.90 -27.54
C LEU A 175 2.30 1.55 -26.89
N ILE A 176 3.34 0.72 -26.78
CA ILE A 176 3.25 -0.55 -26.09
C ILE A 176 3.57 -0.26 -24.63
N PRO A 177 2.59 -0.29 -23.71
CA PRO A 177 2.91 -0.25 -22.30
C PRO A 177 3.94 -1.35 -22.06
N VAL A 178 4.98 -1.05 -21.30
CA VAL A 178 5.82 -2.12 -20.76
C VAL A 178 4.91 -2.89 -19.81
N GLU A 179 4.20 -3.90 -20.33
CA GLU A 179 3.50 -4.90 -19.53
C GLU A 179 4.56 -5.38 -18.55
N GLY A 180 4.30 -5.18 -17.26
CA GLY A 180 5.31 -5.37 -16.23
C GLY A 180 5.86 -6.78 -16.27
N GLU A 181 6.92 -7.01 -17.05
CA GLU A 181 7.89 -8.04 -16.78
C GLU A 181 8.38 -7.73 -15.37
N GLY A 182 8.02 -8.64 -14.47
CA GLY A 182 8.42 -8.56 -13.08
C GLY A 182 9.93 -8.67 -12.98
N GLU A 183 10.60 -7.54 -12.96
CA GLU A 183 11.36 -7.23 -11.77
C GLU A 183 10.35 -6.78 -10.73
N PRO A 184 10.40 -7.37 -9.55
CA PRO A 184 9.30 -7.23 -8.63
C PRO A 184 9.34 -5.87 -7.94
N GLY A 185 8.22 -5.15 -8.00
CA GLY A 185 8.16 -3.77 -7.50
C GLY A 185 7.93 -2.71 -8.57
N GLY A 186 7.19 -3.00 -9.64
CA GLY A 186 6.68 -1.99 -10.60
C GLY A 186 5.60 -1.05 -10.03
N LEU A 187 5.69 -0.69 -8.76
CA LEU A 187 4.84 0.27 -8.08
C LEU A 187 5.76 1.32 -7.46
N GLU A 188 5.44 2.60 -7.61
CA GLU A 188 6.28 3.67 -7.06
C GLU A 188 6.52 3.44 -5.56
N GLY A 189 7.79 3.41 -5.18
CA GLY A 189 8.23 3.10 -3.81
C GLY A 189 8.39 1.60 -3.51
N CYS A 190 8.10 0.69 -4.44
CA CYS A 190 8.20 -0.76 -4.24
C CYS A 190 9.41 -1.41 -4.94
N THR A 191 9.99 -2.44 -4.33
CA THR A 191 11.14 -3.23 -4.83
C THR A 191 11.09 -4.67 -4.31
N GLY A 192 11.76 -5.64 -4.93
CA GLY A 192 11.87 -7.03 -4.43
C GLY A 192 10.66 -7.93 -4.75
N THR A 193 10.87 -9.26 -4.86
CA THR A 193 9.91 -10.30 -5.40
C THR A 193 9.24 -11.07 -4.32
N SER A 194 9.96 -11.34 -3.25
CA SER A 194 9.56 -12.26 -2.21
C SER A 194 10.46 -12.01 -1.00
N PRO A 195 10.19 -10.95 -0.21
CA PRO A 195 9.00 -10.10 -0.30
C PRO A 195 9.11 -8.96 -1.33
N ILE A 196 7.95 -8.48 -1.82
CA ILE A 196 7.84 -7.13 -2.38
C ILE A 196 7.82 -6.14 -1.21
N THR A 197 8.65 -5.12 -1.26
CA THR A 197 8.84 -4.13 -0.19
C THR A 197 8.52 -2.76 -0.74
N CYS A 198 7.51 -2.10 -0.18
CA CYS A 198 7.09 -0.75 -0.53
C CYS A 198 7.43 0.22 0.60
N ARG A 199 8.16 1.29 0.29
CA ARG A 199 8.63 2.29 1.25
C ARG A 199 8.10 3.67 0.90
N TYR A 200 7.54 4.34 1.90
CA TYR A 200 6.97 5.69 1.77
C TYR A 200 7.60 6.62 2.79
N ASN A 201 8.16 7.74 2.34
CA ASN A 201 8.69 8.79 3.20
C ASN A 201 7.55 9.65 3.77
N VAL A 202 6.89 9.15 4.81
CA VAL A 202 5.77 9.81 5.48
C VAL A 202 6.07 10.06 6.96
N ALA A 203 5.45 11.09 7.54
CA ALA A 203 5.62 11.37 8.97
C ALA A 203 4.84 10.37 9.83
N PRO A 204 5.23 10.15 11.11
CA PRO A 204 4.42 9.39 12.07
C PRO A 204 2.96 9.88 12.10
N GLY A 205 2.02 8.95 12.10
CA GLY A 205 0.59 9.25 11.96
C GLY A 205 -0.21 8.05 11.47
N THR A 206 -1.49 8.25 11.17
CA THR A 206 -2.39 7.20 10.70
C THR A 206 -2.57 7.30 9.18
N TYR A 207 -2.55 6.16 8.49
CA TYR A 207 -2.68 6.10 7.03
C TYR A 207 -3.64 4.99 6.62
N ASP A 208 -4.58 5.31 5.73
CA ASP A 208 -5.42 4.32 5.06
C ASP A 208 -4.66 3.79 3.85
N VAL A 209 -4.56 2.45 3.78
CA VAL A 209 -3.84 1.72 2.75
C VAL A 209 -4.83 0.86 1.97
N THR A 210 -4.85 1.06 0.66
CA THR A 210 -5.56 0.21 -0.28
C THR A 210 -4.55 -0.59 -1.10
N VAL A 211 -4.70 -1.90 -1.15
CA VAL A 211 -3.86 -2.80 -1.95
C VAL A 211 -4.72 -3.62 -2.88
N VAL A 212 -4.26 -3.81 -4.11
CA VAL A 212 -4.84 -4.77 -5.05
C VAL A 212 -3.87 -5.93 -5.17
N LEU A 213 -4.25 -7.08 -4.61
CA LEU A 213 -3.47 -8.30 -4.61
C LEU A 213 -3.85 -9.19 -5.79
N GLY A 214 -2.92 -9.98 -6.31
CA GLY A 214 -3.12 -10.84 -7.48
C GLY A 214 -2.67 -10.21 -8.79
N GLY A 215 -3.11 -10.76 -9.92
CA GLY A 215 -2.66 -10.36 -11.26
C GLY A 215 -2.73 -11.51 -12.26
N ALA A 216 -1.97 -11.42 -13.36
CA ALA A 216 -1.98 -12.42 -14.44
C ALA A 216 -1.65 -13.84 -13.95
N GLN A 217 -0.78 -13.97 -12.95
CA GLN A 217 -0.40 -15.26 -12.35
C GLN A 217 -1.08 -15.47 -11.00
N ALA A 218 -1.29 -16.74 -10.65
CA ALA A 218 -1.74 -17.11 -9.32
C ALA A 218 -0.73 -16.64 -8.25
N GLY A 219 -1.23 -16.35 -7.06
CA GLY A 219 -0.44 -15.78 -5.99
C GLY A 219 -0.96 -16.14 -4.60
N SER A 220 -0.09 -15.97 -3.62
CA SER A 220 -0.39 -16.12 -2.20
C SER A 220 0.39 -15.05 -1.48
N THR A 221 -0.34 -14.02 -1.00
CA THR A 221 0.25 -12.80 -0.48
C THR A 221 -0.14 -12.58 0.97
N VAL A 222 0.85 -12.36 1.83
CA VAL A 222 0.71 -11.86 3.20
C VAL A 222 1.21 -10.42 3.22
N VAL A 223 0.50 -9.52 3.91
CA VAL A 223 0.92 -8.13 4.02
C VAL A 223 1.29 -7.82 5.46
N THR A 224 2.52 -7.38 5.69
CA THR A 224 2.98 -6.85 6.97
C THR A 224 3.41 -5.40 6.83
N ALA A 225 3.39 -4.67 7.94
CA ALA A 225 3.91 -3.32 8.02
C ALA A 225 5.03 -3.23 9.07
N GLU A 226 6.06 -2.44 8.76
CA GLU A 226 7.07 -2.00 9.73
C GLU A 226 7.72 -3.17 10.50
N ALA A 227 7.68 -3.15 11.85
CA ALA A 227 8.21 -4.20 12.72
C ALA A 227 7.34 -5.48 12.67
N ARG A 228 7.08 -6.02 11.48
CA ARG A 228 6.34 -7.26 11.19
C ARG A 228 4.91 -7.29 11.73
N ARG A 229 4.23 -6.14 11.83
CA ARG A 229 2.80 -6.12 12.19
C ARG A 229 2.00 -6.74 11.04
N THR A 230 1.25 -7.81 11.31
CA THR A 230 0.44 -8.44 10.27
C THR A 230 -0.76 -7.55 9.97
N MET A 231 -0.86 -7.06 8.73
CA MET A 231 -1.97 -6.21 8.27
C MET A 231 -3.00 -7.02 7.48
N LEU A 232 -2.56 -8.03 6.75
CA LEU A 232 -3.41 -9.00 6.07
C LEU A 232 -2.77 -10.38 6.16
N GLY A 233 -3.52 -11.37 6.65
CA GLY A 233 -3.15 -12.77 6.55
C GLY A 233 -3.11 -13.25 5.09
N THR A 234 -2.76 -14.52 4.90
CA THR A 234 -2.59 -15.13 3.57
C THR A 234 -3.82 -14.93 2.69
N THR A 235 -3.64 -14.18 1.61
CA THR A 235 -4.64 -13.97 0.57
C THR A 235 -4.21 -14.69 -0.70
N ALA A 236 -4.89 -15.79 -1.02
CA ALA A 236 -4.68 -16.53 -2.27
C ALA A 236 -5.47 -15.88 -3.42
N THR A 237 -4.86 -15.81 -4.59
CA THR A 237 -5.48 -15.33 -5.83
C THR A 237 -5.20 -16.32 -6.96
N ALA A 238 -6.21 -16.66 -7.75
CA ALA A 238 -6.03 -17.41 -8.99
C ALA A 238 -5.35 -16.55 -10.06
N ALA A 239 -4.86 -17.18 -11.13
CA ALA A 239 -4.37 -16.48 -12.31
C ALA A 239 -5.48 -15.62 -12.94
N GLY A 240 -5.18 -14.37 -13.24
CA GLY A 240 -6.13 -13.36 -13.72
C GLY A 240 -7.04 -12.76 -12.64
N GLN A 241 -6.96 -13.22 -11.39
CA GLN A 241 -7.77 -12.69 -10.29
C GLN A 241 -7.05 -11.54 -9.59
N GLN A 242 -7.79 -10.47 -9.33
CA GLN A 242 -7.38 -9.38 -8.44
C GLN A 242 -8.35 -9.26 -7.26
N VAL A 243 -7.82 -8.97 -6.08
CA VAL A 243 -8.58 -8.76 -4.84
C VAL A 243 -8.15 -7.46 -4.20
N THR A 244 -9.09 -6.53 -4.04
CA THR A 244 -8.84 -5.27 -3.33
C THR A 244 -9.00 -5.48 -1.82
N LYS A 245 -8.03 -5.03 -1.05
CA LYS A 245 -8.06 -5.02 0.41
C LYS A 245 -7.72 -3.64 0.93
N HIS A 246 -8.35 -3.30 2.05
CA HIS A 246 -8.17 -2.01 2.72
C HIS A 246 -7.82 -2.24 4.19
N PHE A 247 -6.87 -1.49 4.72
CA PHE A 247 -6.48 -1.49 6.14
C PHE A 247 -5.98 -0.10 6.55
N THR A 248 -5.96 0.17 7.85
CA THR A 248 -5.37 1.41 8.39
C THR A 248 -4.12 1.07 9.20
N VAL A 249 -3.00 1.73 8.90
CA VAL A 249 -1.72 1.58 9.60
C VAL A 249 -1.48 2.78 10.51
N ASN A 250 -1.00 2.54 11.73
CA ASN A 250 -0.42 3.57 12.57
C ASN A 250 1.11 3.56 12.37
N VAL A 251 1.65 4.56 11.69
CA VAL A 251 3.08 4.75 11.41
C VAL A 251 3.75 5.42 12.59
N ARG A 252 4.85 4.85 13.07
CA ARG A 252 5.57 5.34 14.25
C ARG A 252 7.07 5.40 14.02
N ASN A 253 7.74 6.16 14.89
CA ASN A 253 9.20 6.23 14.92
C ASN A 253 9.67 6.27 16.40
N PRO A 254 10.31 5.21 16.92
CA PRO A 254 10.55 3.93 16.25
C PRO A 254 9.25 3.20 15.90
N GLU A 255 9.28 2.40 14.84
CA GLU A 255 8.13 1.64 14.35
C GLU A 255 7.81 0.39 15.19
N GLY A 256 8.80 -0.12 15.93
CA GLY A 256 8.67 -1.27 16.83
C GLY A 256 8.43 -0.87 18.28
N GLN A 257 9.30 -1.37 19.15
CA GLN A 257 9.31 -1.09 20.58
C GLN A 257 9.69 0.38 20.87
N PRO A 258 8.91 1.13 21.67
CA PRO A 258 9.20 2.56 21.92
C PRO A 258 10.56 2.85 22.54
N THR A 259 11.14 1.92 23.32
CA THR A 259 12.48 2.06 23.90
C THR A 259 13.58 1.38 23.07
N GLY A 260 13.19 0.67 22.02
CA GLY A 260 14.09 -0.05 21.13
C GLY A 260 14.91 0.86 20.22
N SER A 261 15.75 0.24 19.37
CA SER A 261 16.48 0.96 18.34
C SER A 261 15.52 1.67 17.38
N THR A 262 15.82 2.92 17.02
CA THR A 262 15.19 3.63 15.90
C THR A 262 15.26 2.75 14.67
N GLY A 263 14.10 2.36 14.14
CA GLY A 263 14.07 1.66 12.87
C GLY A 263 13.94 2.65 11.71
N SER A 264 13.25 2.21 10.66
CA SER A 264 13.09 2.95 9.42
C SER A 264 12.11 4.11 9.53
N GLN A 265 12.58 5.33 9.27
CA GLN A 265 11.67 6.46 9.10
C GLN A 265 10.72 6.22 7.91
N GLY A 266 9.43 6.51 8.12
CA GLY A 266 8.40 6.36 7.10
C GLY A 266 7.51 5.14 7.35
N LEU A 267 6.79 4.73 6.30
CA LEU A 267 6.01 3.51 6.29
C LEU A 267 6.71 2.50 5.37
N ASP A 268 7.07 1.35 5.93
CA ASP A 268 7.46 0.16 5.17
C ASP A 268 6.29 -0.85 5.15
N LEU A 269 5.92 -1.31 3.96
CA LEU A 269 5.00 -2.41 3.74
C LEU A 269 5.74 -3.56 3.07
N TYR A 270 5.54 -4.79 3.57
CA TYR A 270 6.12 -5.99 3.00
C TYR A 270 5.01 -6.93 2.55
N PHE A 271 5.13 -7.43 1.32
CA PHE A 271 4.23 -8.36 0.68
C PHE A 271 4.99 -9.67 0.50
N GLY A 272 4.84 -10.56 1.47
CA GLY A 272 5.44 -11.89 1.49
C GLY A 272 4.43 -12.99 1.12
N GLY A 273 4.76 -14.23 1.44
CA GLY A 273 3.97 -15.41 1.06
C GLY A 273 4.72 -16.28 0.05
N SER A 274 4.12 -17.39 -0.39
CA SER A 274 4.81 -18.35 -1.27
C SER A 274 5.00 -17.83 -2.69
N ALA A 275 4.15 -16.89 -3.12
CA ALA A 275 4.23 -16.21 -4.41
C ALA A 275 3.46 -14.88 -4.31
N PRO A 276 4.03 -13.84 -3.66
CA PRO A 276 3.32 -12.58 -3.48
C PRO A 276 3.03 -11.91 -4.82
N ARG A 277 1.84 -11.32 -4.92
CA ARG A 277 1.35 -10.61 -6.10
C ARG A 277 0.69 -9.32 -5.65
N LEU A 278 1.28 -8.19 -6.06
CA LEU A 278 0.79 -6.86 -5.78
C LEU A 278 0.62 -6.13 -7.12
N SER A 279 -0.63 -5.80 -7.45
CA SER A 279 -0.99 -5.05 -8.66
C SER A 279 -1.02 -3.54 -8.41
N SER A 280 -1.42 -3.10 -7.21
CA SER A 280 -1.33 -1.69 -6.82
C SER A 280 -1.33 -1.51 -5.31
N VAL A 281 -0.79 -0.38 -4.85
CA VAL A 281 -0.85 0.08 -3.47
C VAL A 281 -1.04 1.59 -3.44
N THR A 282 -1.92 2.06 -2.57
CA THR A 282 -2.16 3.48 -2.34
C THR A 282 -2.13 3.74 -0.85
N VAL A 283 -1.37 4.75 -0.44
CA VAL A 283 -1.24 5.19 0.95
C VAL A 283 -1.76 6.61 1.06
N THR A 284 -2.74 6.83 1.93
CA THR A 284 -3.36 8.14 2.12
C THR A 284 -3.36 8.51 3.61
N PRO A 285 -2.96 9.74 3.98
CA PRO A 285 -3.09 10.20 5.36
C PRO A 285 -4.55 10.09 5.82
N ALA A 286 -4.75 9.60 7.04
CA ALA A 286 -6.06 9.39 7.61
C ALA A 286 -6.13 9.88 9.06
N ARG A 287 -7.35 10.15 9.54
CA ARG A 287 -7.61 10.56 10.92
C ARG A 287 -8.59 9.59 11.60
N GLN A 288 -8.34 8.30 11.43
CA GLN A 288 -9.19 7.23 11.97
C GLN A 288 -9.03 7.07 13.48
N PRO A 289 -10.03 6.50 14.19
CA PRO A 289 -9.87 5.99 15.54
C PRO A 289 -8.67 5.07 15.71
N GLN A 290 -8.15 5.02 16.94
CA GLN A 290 -7.00 4.19 17.29
C GLN A 290 -7.32 3.25 18.44
N LEU A 291 -6.78 2.03 18.34
CA LEU A 291 -6.68 1.09 19.43
C LEU A 291 -5.24 1.12 19.94
N PHE A 292 -5.01 1.72 21.11
CA PHE A 292 -3.70 1.76 21.73
C PHE A 292 -3.46 0.50 22.56
N LEU A 293 -2.23 -0.01 22.54
CA LEU A 293 -1.81 -1.12 23.39
C LEU A 293 -0.71 -0.66 24.34
N ALA A 294 -0.92 -0.86 25.63
CA ALA A 294 0.07 -0.72 26.67
C ALA A 294 0.36 -2.10 27.26
N GLY A 295 1.63 -2.53 27.25
CA GLY A 295 1.99 -3.83 27.78
C GLY A 295 3.46 -4.19 27.69
N ASP A 296 3.73 -5.48 27.83
CA ASP A 296 5.07 -6.07 27.94
C ASP A 296 5.52 -6.80 26.66
N SER A 297 6.55 -7.66 26.77
CA SER A 297 7.13 -8.44 25.67
C SER A 297 6.14 -9.41 24.99
N THR A 298 5.05 -9.78 25.67
CA THR A 298 4.00 -10.64 25.12
C THR A 298 2.98 -9.88 24.27
N VAL A 299 3.04 -8.54 24.29
CA VAL A 299 2.15 -7.63 23.55
C VAL A 299 2.90 -6.92 22.42
N CYS A 300 4.15 -6.53 22.65
CA CYS A 300 4.90 -5.59 21.82
C CYS A 300 5.21 -6.08 20.40
N ASP A 301 5.56 -5.13 19.53
CA ASP A 301 6.04 -5.41 18.19
C ASP A 301 7.50 -5.89 18.25
N GLN A 302 7.70 -7.19 18.08
CA GLN A 302 9.03 -7.78 18.09
C GLN A 302 9.65 -7.61 16.69
N SER A 303 10.86 -7.06 16.59
CA SER A 303 11.56 -6.93 15.30
C SER A 303 12.26 -8.22 14.86
N VAL A 304 12.60 -9.09 15.83
CA VAL A 304 13.41 -10.30 15.60
C VAL A 304 12.55 -11.56 15.76
N ARG A 305 12.62 -12.45 14.77
CA ARG A 305 12.02 -13.79 14.83
C ARG A 305 12.79 -14.67 15.82
N PRO A 306 12.14 -15.65 16.49
CA PRO A 306 10.73 -16.03 16.35
C PRO A 306 9.76 -15.32 17.32
N TYR A 307 10.26 -14.47 18.23
CA TYR A 307 9.44 -13.75 19.21
C TYR A 307 8.36 -12.92 18.54
N THR A 308 7.12 -12.98 19.01
CA THR A 308 6.01 -12.19 18.46
C THR A 308 5.01 -11.87 19.58
N GLY A 309 4.64 -10.61 19.76
CA GLY A 309 3.58 -10.23 20.69
C GLY A 309 2.19 -10.41 20.08
N TRP A 310 1.17 -10.72 20.88
CA TRP A 310 -0.20 -10.85 20.34
C TRP A 310 -0.72 -9.51 19.78
N GLY A 311 -0.27 -8.38 20.34
CA GLY A 311 -0.60 -7.04 19.84
C GLY A 311 -0.13 -6.79 18.40
N GLN A 312 1.02 -7.38 18.05
CA GLN A 312 1.62 -7.33 16.70
C GLN A 312 0.78 -8.05 15.64
N GLN A 313 -0.03 -9.04 16.04
CA GLN A 313 -0.92 -9.80 15.15
C GLN A 313 -2.33 -9.22 15.08
N LEU A 314 -2.73 -8.36 16.02
CA LEU A 314 -4.08 -7.81 16.09
C LEU A 314 -4.53 -6.99 14.86
N PRO A 315 -3.67 -6.19 14.18
CA PRO A 315 -4.12 -5.32 13.08
C PRO A 315 -4.82 -6.06 11.93
N GLN A 316 -4.44 -7.32 11.66
CA GLN A 316 -4.98 -8.10 10.55
C GLN A 316 -6.49 -8.35 10.65
N TYR A 317 -7.05 -8.26 11.85
CA TYR A 317 -8.45 -8.54 12.14
C TYR A 317 -9.37 -7.33 11.92
N PHE A 318 -8.82 -6.16 11.60
CA PHE A 318 -9.59 -4.94 11.42
C PHE A 318 -9.60 -4.49 9.95
N HIS A 319 -10.74 -4.01 9.49
CA HIS A 319 -10.87 -3.27 8.23
C HIS A 319 -10.18 -1.90 8.30
N GLN A 320 -10.18 -1.18 7.18
CA GLN A 320 -9.91 0.26 7.19
C GLN A 320 -10.91 0.96 8.13
N GLY A 321 -10.44 1.95 8.89
CA GLY A 321 -11.23 2.70 9.87
C GLY A 321 -10.79 2.53 11.32
N LEU A 322 -9.82 1.66 11.59
CA LEU A 322 -9.20 1.51 12.92
C LEU A 322 -7.74 1.11 12.76
N SER A 323 -6.82 1.90 13.33
CA SER A 323 -5.41 1.50 13.41
C SER A 323 -5.05 1.02 14.81
N VAL A 324 -4.10 0.09 14.91
CA VAL A 324 -3.54 -0.37 16.18
C VAL A 324 -2.20 0.32 16.44
N ALA A 325 -2.10 1.05 17.54
CA ALA A 325 -0.91 1.77 17.99
C ALA A 325 -0.27 1.03 19.18
N ASN A 326 0.72 0.16 18.91
CA ASN A 326 1.26 -0.78 19.89
C ASN A 326 2.44 -0.20 20.69
N TYR A 327 2.18 0.49 21.78
CA TYR A 327 3.20 1.07 22.65
C TYR A 327 3.78 0.09 23.68
N ALA A 328 3.44 -1.19 23.62
CA ALA A 328 4.05 -2.18 24.50
C ALA A 328 5.56 -2.33 24.23
N ASP A 329 6.30 -2.73 25.26
CA ASP A 329 7.76 -2.75 25.24
C ASP A 329 8.30 -3.90 26.11
N SER A 330 9.40 -4.53 25.69
CA SER A 330 9.88 -5.77 26.33
C SER A 330 10.43 -5.50 27.73
N GLY A 331 10.09 -6.38 28.67
CA GLY A 331 10.59 -6.29 30.05
C GLY A 331 9.82 -5.30 30.93
N GLU A 332 8.83 -4.59 30.40
CA GLU A 332 8.07 -3.61 31.15
C GLU A 332 7.11 -4.25 32.16
N SER A 333 7.08 -3.67 33.36
CA SER A 333 6.09 -3.86 34.42
C SER A 333 5.08 -2.71 34.41
N SER A 334 3.97 -2.85 35.13
CA SER A 334 3.00 -1.74 35.30
C SER A 334 3.64 -0.43 35.79
N GLY A 335 4.66 -0.53 36.65
CA GLY A 335 5.34 0.63 37.23
C GLY A 335 6.38 1.25 36.31
N SER A 336 7.18 0.43 35.62
CA SER A 336 8.21 0.93 34.71
C SER A 336 7.60 1.55 33.46
N PHE A 337 6.48 1.01 32.94
CA PHE A 337 5.74 1.60 31.82
C PHE A 337 5.19 3.00 32.13
N LEU A 338 4.77 3.23 33.38
CA LEU A 338 4.34 4.54 33.87
C LEU A 338 5.50 5.52 34.03
N ALA A 339 6.65 5.04 34.49
CA ALA A 339 7.79 5.87 34.86
C ALA A 339 8.66 6.27 33.68
N ASN A 340 8.76 5.42 32.66
CA ASN A 340 9.59 5.65 31.48
C ASN A 340 8.96 6.74 30.58
N SER A 341 9.70 7.82 30.30
CA SER A 341 9.21 8.94 29.50
C SER A 341 8.84 8.57 28.06
N GLN A 342 9.41 7.50 27.50
CA GLN A 342 9.15 7.02 26.13
C GLN A 342 7.87 6.17 26.02
N LEU A 343 7.26 5.77 27.14
CA LEU A 343 6.11 4.85 27.19
C LEU A 343 4.81 5.61 27.48
N PHE A 344 4.16 5.37 28.62
CA PHE A 344 2.87 6.00 28.91
C PHE A 344 2.88 7.54 28.80
N PRO A 345 3.91 8.27 29.27
CA PRO A 345 3.98 9.72 29.11
C PRO A 345 4.00 10.19 27.65
N THR A 346 4.57 9.40 26.73
CA THR A 346 4.56 9.68 25.28
C THR A 346 3.26 9.23 24.61
N MET A 347 2.72 8.08 25.01
CA MET A 347 1.46 7.54 24.47
C MET A 347 0.25 8.38 24.87
N ARG A 348 0.14 8.76 26.15
CA ARG A 348 -1.03 9.42 26.73
C ARG A 348 -1.51 10.66 25.96
N PRO A 349 -0.66 11.65 25.61
CA PRO A 349 -1.13 12.85 24.89
C PRO A 349 -1.62 12.58 23.46
N LEU A 350 -1.44 11.36 22.94
CA LEU A 350 -1.91 10.96 21.60
C LEU A 350 -3.32 10.36 21.62
N ILE A 351 -3.83 10.00 22.80
CA ILE A 351 -5.17 9.46 22.98
C ILE A 351 -6.18 10.57 22.72
N ARG A 352 -7.18 10.29 21.89
CA ARG A 352 -8.30 11.21 21.63
C ARG A 352 -9.59 10.67 22.25
N PRO A 353 -10.61 11.52 22.42
CA PRO A 353 -11.91 11.08 22.91
C PRO A 353 -12.46 9.89 22.11
N GLY A 354 -12.79 8.80 22.82
CA GLY A 354 -13.32 7.57 22.24
C GLY A 354 -12.28 6.57 21.72
N ASP A 355 -10.98 6.92 21.66
CA ASP A 355 -9.93 5.94 21.36
C ASP A 355 -9.87 4.89 22.50
N VAL A 356 -9.72 3.61 22.16
CA VAL A 356 -9.67 2.51 23.14
C VAL A 356 -8.22 2.23 23.52
N VAL A 357 -7.95 1.97 24.80
CA VAL A 357 -6.61 1.61 25.29
C VAL A 357 -6.65 0.26 26.01
N LEU A 358 -5.99 -0.74 25.44
CA LEU A 358 -5.82 -2.05 26.07
C LEU A 358 -4.58 -2.03 26.97
N ILE A 359 -4.75 -2.39 28.24
CA ILE A 359 -3.70 -2.32 29.25
C ILE A 359 -3.44 -3.74 29.79
N GLN A 360 -2.29 -4.33 29.45
CA GLN A 360 -1.88 -5.66 29.88
C GLN A 360 -0.52 -5.65 30.57
N PHE A 361 -0.48 -5.95 31.87
CA PHE A 361 0.77 -6.13 32.62
C PHE A 361 0.68 -7.31 33.58
N GLY A 362 1.84 -7.78 34.02
CA GLY A 362 1.95 -8.79 35.07
C GLY A 362 3.19 -9.68 34.96
N HIS A 363 3.71 -9.91 33.75
CA HIS A 363 4.88 -10.79 33.58
C HIS A 363 6.12 -10.28 34.33
N ASN A 364 6.33 -8.96 34.31
CA ASN A 364 7.50 -8.31 34.89
C ASN A 364 7.22 -7.63 36.24
N ASP A 365 5.97 -7.65 36.72
CA ASP A 365 5.57 -7.21 38.07
C ASP A 365 5.97 -8.24 39.15
N LYS A 366 7.18 -8.81 39.02
CA LYS A 366 7.68 -9.97 39.78
C LYS A 366 7.74 -9.74 41.29
N GLN A 367 7.94 -8.50 41.71
CA GLN A 367 8.07 -8.10 43.11
C GLN A 367 7.10 -6.97 43.48
N THR A 368 6.13 -6.67 42.60
CA THR A 368 5.16 -5.61 42.83
C THR A 368 4.12 -6.09 43.85
N ASN A 369 4.03 -5.45 45.00
CA ASN A 369 2.96 -5.78 45.96
C ASN A 369 1.58 -5.35 45.41
N ALA A 370 0.50 -5.92 45.97
CA ALA A 370 -0.86 -5.71 45.45
C ALA A 370 -1.30 -4.24 45.47
N ALA A 371 -0.93 -3.47 46.50
CA ALA A 371 -1.28 -2.05 46.61
C ALA A 371 -0.61 -1.22 45.51
N THR A 372 0.68 -1.43 45.28
CA THR A 372 1.43 -0.76 44.21
C THR A 372 0.90 -1.16 42.83
N PHE A 373 0.62 -2.45 42.60
CA PHE A 373 0.10 -2.92 41.32
C PHE A 373 -1.26 -2.28 40.99
N ARG A 374 -2.21 -2.29 41.94
CA ARG A 374 -3.49 -1.58 41.79
C ARG A 374 -3.31 -0.09 41.57
N SER A 375 -2.41 0.55 42.32
CA SER A 375 -2.13 1.99 42.16
C SER A 375 -1.56 2.31 40.77
N ASN A 376 -0.69 1.46 40.22
CA ASN A 376 -0.15 1.66 38.88
C ASN A 376 -1.25 1.53 37.83
N LEU A 377 -2.05 0.46 37.87
CA LEU A 377 -3.15 0.27 36.93
C LEU A 377 -4.19 1.39 37.02
N THR A 378 -4.52 1.85 38.22
CA THR A 378 -5.40 3.01 38.43
C THR A 378 -4.86 4.26 37.73
N ARG A 379 -3.57 4.56 37.88
CA ARG A 379 -2.95 5.72 37.22
C ARG A 379 -2.95 5.62 35.69
N LEU A 380 -2.84 4.40 35.14
CA LEU A 380 -2.97 4.17 33.71
C LEU A 380 -4.42 4.42 33.26
N ILE A 381 -5.40 3.86 33.96
CA ILE A 381 -6.84 4.05 33.71
C ILE A 381 -7.20 5.54 33.76
N ASP A 382 -6.93 6.21 34.88
CA ASP A 382 -7.24 7.63 35.09
C ASP A 382 -6.57 8.49 34.00
N GLY A 383 -5.34 8.14 33.61
CA GLY A 383 -4.60 8.86 32.57
C GLY A 383 -5.22 8.72 31.19
N VAL A 384 -5.85 7.58 30.87
CA VAL A 384 -6.60 7.35 29.63
C VAL A 384 -7.92 8.12 29.67
N GLU A 385 -8.68 8.01 30.75
CA GLU A 385 -9.98 8.68 30.91
C GLU A 385 -9.84 10.21 30.90
N ALA A 386 -8.75 10.74 31.47
CA ALA A 386 -8.45 12.17 31.42
C ALA A 386 -8.26 12.72 29.99
N GLN A 387 -7.98 11.87 29.00
CA GLN A 387 -7.94 12.23 27.58
C GLN A 387 -9.27 11.94 26.84
N GLY A 388 -10.28 11.45 27.57
CA GLY A 388 -11.55 10.98 27.02
C GLY A 388 -11.46 9.60 26.35
N GLY A 389 -10.36 8.87 26.51
CA GLY A 389 -10.20 7.52 25.99
C GLY A 389 -10.99 6.48 26.81
N VAL A 390 -11.12 5.27 26.27
CA VAL A 390 -11.82 4.14 26.91
C VAL A 390 -10.79 3.11 27.36
N PRO A 391 -10.47 3.04 28.67
CA PRO A 391 -9.54 2.04 29.18
C PRO A 391 -10.18 0.65 29.25
N VAL A 392 -9.41 -0.36 28.88
CA VAL A 392 -9.79 -1.77 29.00
C VAL A 392 -8.62 -2.53 29.59
N LEU A 393 -8.85 -3.18 30.73
CA LEU A 393 -7.85 -4.06 31.32
C LEU A 393 -7.81 -5.39 30.57
N VAL A 394 -6.62 -5.92 30.35
CA VAL A 394 -6.40 -7.25 29.75
C VAL A 394 -5.50 -8.03 30.70
N THR A 395 -5.96 -9.17 31.23
CA THR A 395 -5.10 -9.98 32.11
C THR A 395 -3.96 -10.62 31.29
N PRO A 396 -2.75 -10.85 31.83
CA PRO A 396 -1.63 -11.40 31.05
C PRO A 396 -1.90 -12.82 30.56
N ILE A 397 -1.39 -13.19 29.38
CA ILE A 397 -1.43 -14.58 28.89
C ILE A 397 -0.78 -15.53 29.91
N VAL A 398 -1.23 -16.78 30.02
CA VAL A 398 -0.61 -17.75 30.95
C VAL A 398 0.86 -18.03 30.60
N ARG A 399 1.65 -18.37 31.62
CA ARG A 399 2.90 -19.13 31.37
C ARG A 399 2.57 -20.59 31.14
N ARG A 400 3.23 -21.22 30.16
CA ARG A 400 3.11 -22.66 29.89
C ARG A 400 3.84 -23.47 30.97
N SER A 401 3.24 -23.58 32.15
CA SER A 401 3.77 -24.32 33.31
C SER A 401 2.73 -25.34 33.77
N PHE A 402 2.84 -26.57 33.27
CA PHE A 402 1.91 -27.64 33.58
C PHE A 402 2.20 -28.30 34.92
N ASN A 403 1.14 -28.59 35.66
CA ASN A 403 1.12 -29.54 36.76
C ASN A 403 1.17 -30.98 36.23
N GLY A 404 1.43 -31.94 37.11
CA GLY A 404 1.44 -33.36 36.76
C GLY A 404 0.09 -33.91 36.29
N ASP A 405 -1.01 -33.23 36.60
CA ASP A 405 -2.37 -33.56 36.17
C ASP A 405 -2.75 -32.93 34.81
N GLY A 406 -1.83 -32.20 34.17
CA GLY A 406 -2.07 -31.52 32.89
C GLY A 406 -2.79 -30.18 33.03
N THR A 407 -3.04 -29.68 34.24
CA THR A 407 -3.61 -28.35 34.47
C THR A 407 -2.53 -27.26 34.60
N LEU A 408 -2.94 -26.01 34.45
CA LEU A 408 -2.15 -24.81 34.69
C LEU A 408 -2.55 -24.14 36.03
N ASN A 409 -3.13 -24.90 36.96
CA ASN A 409 -3.58 -24.40 38.26
C ASN A 409 -2.41 -24.25 39.25
N ASN A 410 -1.41 -23.45 38.90
CA ASN A 410 -0.29 -23.12 39.78
C ASN A 410 0.08 -21.64 39.68
N GLY A 411 0.82 -21.16 40.67
CA GLY A 411 1.18 -19.74 40.77
C GLY A 411 1.99 -19.22 39.59
N THR A 412 2.91 -20.03 39.04
CA THR A 412 3.74 -19.62 37.91
C THR A 412 2.91 -19.37 36.64
N ALA A 413 2.01 -20.31 36.31
CA ALA A 413 1.12 -20.21 35.16
C ALA A 413 0.12 -19.05 35.28
N LEU A 414 -0.37 -18.80 36.49
CA LEU A 414 -1.41 -17.80 36.80
C LEU A 414 -0.86 -16.45 37.30
N HIS A 415 0.45 -16.21 37.17
CA HIS A 415 1.09 -14.94 37.57
C HIS A 415 0.88 -14.56 39.05
N VAL A 416 0.96 -15.56 39.94
CA VAL A 416 1.26 -15.32 41.34
C VAL A 416 2.74 -14.96 41.44
N ASN A 417 3.03 -13.70 41.74
CA ASN A 417 4.39 -13.18 41.68
C ASN A 417 5.25 -13.59 42.90
N GLY A 418 6.51 -13.14 42.94
CA GLY A 418 7.49 -13.51 43.97
C GLY A 418 7.14 -13.06 45.39
N VAL A 419 6.13 -12.19 45.56
CA VAL A 419 5.60 -11.75 46.85
C VAL A 419 4.19 -12.30 47.13
N GLY A 420 3.75 -13.31 46.38
CA GLY A 420 2.50 -14.03 46.62
C GLY A 420 1.24 -13.33 46.12
N VAL A 421 1.36 -12.33 45.23
CA VAL A 421 0.22 -11.59 44.70
C VAL A 421 -0.28 -12.24 43.41
N ASP A 422 -1.54 -12.63 43.38
CA ASP A 422 -2.27 -13.05 42.17
C ASP A 422 -2.62 -11.82 41.32
N LEU A 423 -1.75 -11.50 40.36
CA LEU A 423 -1.88 -10.27 39.57
C LEU A 423 -3.15 -10.26 38.69
N PRO A 424 -3.54 -11.34 37.98
CA PRO A 424 -4.81 -11.37 37.23
C PRO A 424 -6.03 -11.16 38.12
N ARG A 425 -6.04 -11.70 39.34
CA ARG A 425 -7.15 -11.44 40.29
C ARG A 425 -7.21 -9.98 40.71
N GLU A 426 -6.08 -9.33 40.95
CA GLU A 426 -6.05 -7.88 41.24
C GLU A 426 -6.60 -7.06 40.09
N MET A 427 -6.29 -7.42 38.83
CA MET A 427 -6.86 -6.76 37.64
C MET A 427 -8.38 -6.94 37.54
N ARG A 428 -8.89 -8.16 37.76
CA ARG A 428 -10.34 -8.43 37.75
C ARG A 428 -11.08 -7.61 38.79
N ASN A 429 -10.56 -7.58 40.02
CA ASN A 429 -11.14 -6.81 41.12
C ASN A 429 -11.14 -5.32 40.80
N LEU A 430 -10.04 -4.79 40.27
CA LEU A 430 -9.93 -3.38 39.91
C LEU A 430 -10.89 -3.01 38.77
N ALA A 431 -11.00 -3.86 37.74
CA ALA A 431 -11.95 -3.65 36.64
C ALA A 431 -13.38 -3.51 37.15
N GLN A 432 -13.80 -4.43 38.03
CA GLN A 432 -15.11 -4.39 38.66
C GLN A 432 -15.27 -3.14 39.54
N GLN A 433 -14.25 -2.78 40.32
CA GLN A 433 -14.31 -1.63 41.24
C GLN A 433 -14.44 -0.30 40.51
N GLN A 434 -13.73 -0.10 39.40
CA GLN A 434 -13.76 1.15 38.62
C GLN A 434 -14.80 1.13 37.48
N GLY A 435 -15.45 -0.01 37.23
CA GLY A 435 -16.43 -0.15 36.17
C GLY A 435 -15.82 -0.11 34.76
N VAL A 436 -14.52 -0.40 34.62
CA VAL A 436 -13.85 -0.51 33.31
C VAL A 436 -14.02 -1.92 32.74
N LYS A 437 -14.01 -2.04 31.41
CA LYS A 437 -14.14 -3.34 30.74
C LYS A 437 -12.88 -4.19 30.95
N LEU A 438 -13.05 -5.52 30.89
CA LEU A 438 -12.00 -6.50 31.10
C LEU A 438 -12.01 -7.57 30.00
N VAL A 439 -10.85 -7.80 29.39
CA VAL A 439 -10.56 -9.02 28.61
C VAL A 439 -9.80 -9.98 29.53
N ASP A 440 -10.44 -11.05 30.01
CA ASP A 440 -9.79 -12.02 30.88
C ASP A 440 -8.94 -13.05 30.09
N LEU A 441 -7.88 -12.55 29.45
CA LEU A 441 -7.02 -13.32 28.57
C LEU A 441 -6.23 -14.42 29.32
N THR A 442 -5.95 -14.27 30.62
CA THR A 442 -5.42 -15.37 31.45
C THR A 442 -6.37 -16.57 31.44
N ALA A 443 -7.68 -16.36 31.65
CA ALA A 443 -8.65 -17.46 31.64
C ALA A 443 -8.78 -18.12 30.26
N LEU A 444 -8.85 -17.30 29.20
CA LEU A 444 -8.98 -17.76 27.83
C LEU A 444 -7.76 -18.55 27.36
N THR A 445 -6.56 -18.04 27.63
CA THR A 445 -5.30 -18.72 27.24
C THR A 445 -5.04 -19.95 28.11
N LYS A 446 -5.42 -19.94 29.39
CA LYS A 446 -5.40 -21.14 30.25
C LYS A 446 -6.20 -22.27 29.61
N GLN A 447 -7.46 -22.00 29.27
CA GLN A 447 -8.34 -22.98 28.66
C GLN A 447 -7.75 -23.54 27.35
N MET A 448 -7.27 -22.68 26.46
CA MET A 448 -6.66 -23.09 25.19
C MET A 448 -5.43 -23.98 25.40
N VAL A 449 -4.53 -23.58 26.30
CA VAL A 449 -3.28 -24.31 26.54
C VAL A 449 -3.55 -25.67 27.21
N GLU A 450 -4.47 -25.73 28.17
CA GLU A 450 -4.89 -27.00 28.79
C GLU A 450 -5.57 -27.94 27.78
N GLN A 451 -6.42 -27.43 26.90
CA GLN A 451 -7.06 -28.24 25.85
C GLN A 451 -6.05 -28.84 24.86
N LEU A 452 -4.97 -28.14 24.56
CA LEU A 452 -3.88 -28.65 23.73
C LEU A 452 -2.98 -29.65 24.49
N GLY A 453 -2.91 -29.52 25.81
CA GLY A 453 -2.02 -30.28 26.67
C GLY A 453 -0.54 -29.94 26.46
N PRO A 454 0.37 -30.61 27.18
CA PRO A 454 1.80 -30.28 27.17
C PRO A 454 2.41 -30.30 25.77
N GLU A 455 2.24 -31.37 25.00
CA GLU A 455 2.99 -31.52 23.73
C GLU A 455 2.51 -30.56 22.64
N ARG A 456 1.20 -30.48 22.38
CA ARG A 456 0.67 -29.64 21.29
C ARG A 456 0.78 -28.15 21.59
N SER A 457 0.70 -27.75 22.86
CA SER A 457 0.83 -26.34 23.26
C SER A 457 2.24 -25.78 23.02
N LYS A 458 3.27 -26.61 22.82
CA LYS A 458 4.62 -26.15 22.45
C LYS A 458 4.60 -25.24 21.22
N ALA A 459 3.69 -25.47 20.27
CA ALA A 459 3.58 -24.64 19.06
C ALA A 459 3.16 -23.19 19.36
N LEU A 460 2.49 -22.93 20.49
CA LEU A 460 2.08 -21.58 20.90
C LEU A 460 3.24 -20.76 21.50
N PHE A 461 4.26 -21.43 22.04
CA PHE A 461 5.35 -20.80 22.78
C PHE A 461 6.69 -21.05 22.10
N LEU A 462 7.74 -20.37 22.55
CA LEU A 462 9.08 -20.55 22.04
C LEU A 462 9.86 -21.62 22.82
N THR A 463 9.25 -22.80 23.04
CA THR A 463 9.88 -23.84 23.88
C THR A 463 11.19 -24.39 23.30
N ASN A 464 11.42 -24.22 22.00
CA ASN A 464 12.68 -24.57 21.35
C ASN A 464 13.78 -23.52 21.56
N GLU A 465 13.40 -22.30 21.96
CA GLU A 465 14.32 -21.21 22.32
C GLU A 465 14.57 -21.28 23.83
N ALA A 466 15.59 -22.05 24.23
CA ALA A 466 16.00 -22.20 25.63
C ALA A 466 14.88 -22.65 26.61
N GLY A 467 13.86 -23.37 26.12
CA GLY A 467 12.74 -23.81 26.97
C GLY A 467 11.79 -22.67 27.36
N ASP A 468 11.72 -21.60 26.59
CA ASP A 468 10.87 -20.44 26.89
C ASP A 468 9.38 -20.82 26.90
N ASN A 469 8.76 -20.63 28.06
CA ASN A 469 7.35 -20.91 28.34
C ASN A 469 6.55 -19.63 28.63
N THR A 470 7.11 -18.46 28.29
CA THR A 470 6.48 -17.15 28.44
C THR A 470 6.22 -16.51 27.09
N HIS A 471 7.22 -16.46 26.21
CA HIS A 471 7.09 -15.78 24.93
C HIS A 471 6.46 -16.68 23.86
N THR A 472 5.67 -16.05 23.02
CA THR A 472 4.88 -16.71 21.98
C THR A 472 5.61 -16.79 20.65
N SER A 473 5.36 -17.89 19.95
CA SER A 473 5.67 -18.00 18.52
C SER A 473 4.74 -17.08 17.71
N GLU A 474 5.01 -16.89 16.41
CA GLU A 474 4.06 -16.20 15.52
C GLU A 474 2.68 -16.85 15.53
N TYR A 475 2.62 -18.19 15.52
CA TYR A 475 1.37 -18.93 15.62
C TYR A 475 0.66 -18.68 16.95
N GLY A 476 1.36 -18.75 18.08
CA GLY A 476 0.75 -18.52 19.39
C GLY A 476 0.27 -17.09 19.60
N ALA A 477 1.06 -16.11 19.15
CA ALA A 477 0.69 -14.71 19.17
C ALA A 477 -0.59 -14.46 18.37
N ASP A 478 -0.73 -15.11 17.21
CA ASP A 478 -1.95 -15.04 16.39
C ASP A 478 -3.15 -15.68 17.10
N GLN A 479 -2.99 -16.89 17.67
CA GLN A 479 -4.07 -17.55 18.42
C GLN A 479 -4.55 -16.70 19.61
N PHE A 480 -3.63 -16.05 20.32
CA PHE A 480 -3.99 -15.17 21.44
C PHE A 480 -4.60 -13.85 20.97
N ALA A 481 -4.15 -13.29 19.85
CA ALA A 481 -4.80 -12.13 19.23
C ALA A 481 -6.25 -12.43 18.81
N GLN A 482 -6.54 -13.66 18.34
CA GLN A 482 -7.91 -14.09 18.01
C GLN A 482 -8.83 -14.13 19.24
N LEU A 483 -8.30 -14.55 20.40
CA LEU A 483 -9.05 -14.51 21.67
C LEU A 483 -9.36 -13.06 22.06
N VAL A 484 -8.37 -12.16 22.01
CA VAL A 484 -8.58 -10.73 22.27
C VAL A 484 -9.60 -10.14 21.31
N ARG A 485 -9.46 -10.39 20.00
CA ARG A 485 -10.44 -9.97 18.96
C ARG A 485 -11.86 -10.44 19.30
N GLY A 486 -12.00 -11.68 19.74
CA GLY A 486 -13.27 -12.25 20.17
C GLY A 486 -13.94 -11.43 21.26
N GLU A 487 -13.20 -11.10 22.31
CA GLU A 487 -13.69 -10.29 23.45
C GLU A 487 -13.96 -8.84 23.07
N LEU A 488 -13.09 -8.22 22.25
CA LEU A 488 -13.32 -6.85 21.77
C LEU A 488 -14.66 -6.74 21.03
N ARG A 489 -15.02 -7.76 20.25
CA ARG A 489 -16.28 -7.84 19.51
C ARG A 489 -17.47 -8.19 20.41
N SER A 490 -17.35 -9.23 21.23
CA SER A 490 -18.46 -9.74 22.05
C SER A 490 -18.94 -8.73 23.09
N GLN A 491 -18.01 -7.96 23.66
CA GLN A 491 -18.29 -6.93 24.66
C GLN A 491 -18.60 -5.56 24.05
N GLY A 492 -18.64 -5.44 22.72
CA GLY A 492 -18.81 -4.17 22.01
C GLY A 492 -17.79 -3.12 22.43
N ILE A 493 -16.54 -3.52 22.69
CA ILE A 493 -15.42 -2.60 22.95
C ILE A 493 -15.05 -1.89 21.65
N VAL A 494 -14.99 -2.65 20.56
CA VAL A 494 -14.80 -2.13 19.21
C VAL A 494 -16.10 -2.37 18.41
N PRO A 495 -16.58 -1.39 17.63
CA PRO A 495 -17.73 -1.57 16.74
C PRO A 495 -17.58 -2.79 15.81
N ALA A 496 -18.63 -3.60 15.71
CA ALA A 496 -18.62 -4.84 14.92
C ALA A 496 -18.26 -4.63 13.44
N ALA A 497 -18.63 -3.47 12.87
CA ALA A 497 -18.33 -3.10 11.47
C ALA A 497 -16.84 -2.88 11.18
N LEU A 498 -16.00 -2.73 12.20
CA LEU A 498 -14.55 -2.53 12.03
C LEU A 498 -13.77 -3.86 11.98
N PHE A 499 -14.40 -5.00 12.27
CA PHE A 499 -13.77 -6.32 12.18
C PHE A 499 -13.95 -6.94 10.79
N ARG A 500 -12.94 -7.66 10.32
CA ARG A 500 -12.98 -8.48 9.09
C ARG A 500 -13.79 -9.76 9.21
#